data_AF-X6LV31-F1
#
_entry.id   AF-X6LV31-F1
#
_cell.length_a   1.000
_cell.length_b   1.000
_cell.length_c   1.000
_cell.angle_alpha   90.00
_cell.angle_beta   90.00
_cell.angle_gamma   90.00
#
_symmetry.space_group_name_H-M   'P 1'
#
loop_
_entity.id
_entity.type
_entity.pdbx_description
1 polymer ?
#
loop_
_entity_poly.entity_id
_entity_poly.type
_entity_poly.pdbx_seq_one_letter_code
_entity_poly.pdbx_strand_id
1 'polypeptide(L)'
;MKFLNETQLLSSSGDCTCLLWDITKTKPTALFLDHTQDVMCLSIWQENQTFISASCDKTTKLWDIRMGEKCVGNFEGHGTDVNTCDWFPDGNAFITGGDDSCVRLFDIRYVFFVFFFFGRKEFAQKFQYTLCILCSYVI
;
A
#
# COMPACT_ATOMS: atom_id res chain seq x y z
N MET A 1 -6.71 -7.92 0.80
CA MET A 1 -8.03 -7.43 0.34
C MET A 1 -8.54 -6.38 1.33
N LYS A 2 -9.14 -5.29 0.84
CA LYS A 2 -9.73 -4.19 1.65
C LYS A 2 -11.00 -3.68 0.97
N PHE A 3 -11.99 -3.26 1.75
CA PHE A 3 -13.21 -2.63 1.21
C PHE A 3 -12.96 -1.15 0.89
N LEU A 4 -13.34 -0.73 -0.31
CA LEU A 4 -13.40 0.68 -0.71
C LEU A 4 -14.70 1.33 -0.23
N ASN A 5 -15.80 0.58 -0.33
CA ASN A 5 -17.12 0.93 0.16
C ASN A 5 -17.93 -0.36 0.40
N GLU A 6 -19.24 -0.26 0.63
CA GLU A 6 -20.10 -1.43 0.93
C GLU A 6 -20.17 -2.46 -0.20
N THR A 7 -19.98 -2.04 -1.45
CA THR A 7 -20.12 -2.93 -2.62
C THR A 7 -18.81 -3.20 -3.34
N GLN A 8 -17.79 -2.38 -3.10
CA GLN A 8 -16.51 -2.46 -3.81
C GLN A 8 -15.37 -2.82 -2.88
N LEU A 9 -14.50 -3.70 -3.37
CA LEU A 9 -13.32 -4.17 -2.65
C LEU A 9 -12.11 -4.25 -3.57
N LEU A 10 -10.93 -3.99 -3.02
CA LEU A 10 -9.64 -4.14 -3.69
C LEU A 10 -8.93 -5.39 -3.17
N SER A 11 -8.38 -6.18 -4.07
CA SER A 11 -7.51 -7.31 -3.75
C SER A 11 -6.15 -7.14 -4.40
N SER A 12 -5.09 -7.45 -3.66
CA SER A 12 -3.76 -7.72 -4.19
C SER A 12 -3.57 -9.23 -4.31
N SER A 13 -2.72 -9.65 -5.24
CA SER A 13 -2.43 -11.06 -5.51
C SER A 13 -0.94 -11.26 -5.79
N GLY A 14 -0.48 -12.51 -5.60
CA GLY A 14 0.88 -12.95 -5.95
C GLY A 14 1.11 -13.02 -7.47
N ASP A 15 0.08 -12.87 -8.28
CA ASP A 15 0.19 -12.78 -9.74
C ASP A 15 0.64 -11.38 -10.24
N CYS A 16 1.22 -10.56 -9.34
CA CYS A 16 1.65 -9.19 -9.60
C CYS A 16 0.50 -8.19 -9.87
N THR A 17 -0.76 -8.57 -9.63
CA THR A 17 -1.92 -7.73 -9.93
C THR A 17 -2.62 -7.17 -8.69
N CYS A 18 -3.26 -6.02 -8.88
CA CYS A 18 -4.36 -5.58 -8.02
C CYS A 18 -5.67 -5.53 -8.82
N LEU A 19 -6.76 -5.94 -8.20
CA LEU A 19 -8.07 -6.01 -8.82
C LEU A 19 -9.10 -5.26 -7.98
N LEU A 20 -9.92 -4.44 -8.65
CA LEU A 20 -11.11 -3.83 -8.06
C LEU A 20 -12.33 -4.68 -8.40
N TRP A 21 -13.05 -5.11 -7.38
CA TRP A 21 -14.25 -5.91 -7.49
C TRP A 21 -15.46 -5.10 -7.07
N ASP A 22 -16.59 -5.38 -7.71
CA ASP A 22 -17.91 -4.93 -7.31
C ASP A 22 -18.72 -6.20 -7.03
N ILE A 23 -19.17 -6.38 -5.80
CA ILE A 23 -19.89 -7.60 -5.36
C ILE A 23 -21.21 -7.79 -6.10
N THR A 24 -21.73 -6.74 -6.75
CA THR A 24 -22.93 -6.82 -7.58
C THR A 24 -22.66 -7.35 -8.98
N LYS A 25 -21.38 -7.37 -9.40
CA LYS A 25 -20.94 -7.80 -10.73
C LYS A 25 -20.21 -9.14 -10.65
N THR A 26 -20.23 -9.86 -11.77
CA THR A 26 -19.59 -11.19 -11.87
C THR A 26 -18.11 -11.13 -12.29
N LYS A 27 -17.60 -9.95 -12.65
CA LYS A 27 -16.24 -9.72 -13.14
C LYS A 27 -15.60 -8.53 -12.41
N PRO A 28 -14.26 -8.51 -12.31
CA PRO A 28 -13.55 -7.35 -11.80
C PRO A 28 -13.85 -6.13 -12.68
N THR A 29 -13.92 -4.98 -12.02
CA THR A 29 -14.25 -3.68 -12.62
C THR A 29 -13.03 -2.90 -13.07
N ALA A 30 -11.87 -3.15 -12.46
CA ALA A 30 -10.58 -2.60 -12.89
C ALA A 30 -9.45 -3.57 -12.55
N LEU A 31 -8.40 -3.54 -13.36
CA LEU A 31 -7.19 -4.34 -13.23
C LEU A 31 -5.96 -3.43 -13.27
N PHE A 32 -5.16 -3.45 -12.21
CA PHE A 32 -3.96 -2.62 -12.07
C PHE A 32 -2.71 -3.47 -12.32
N LEU A 33 -2.03 -3.19 -13.43
CA LEU A 33 -0.84 -3.91 -13.92
C LEU A 33 0.33 -2.96 -14.04
N ASP A 34 1.29 -3.07 -13.12
CA ASP A 34 2.58 -2.35 -13.20
C ASP A 34 3.64 -2.97 -12.28
N HIS A 35 3.23 -3.74 -11.26
CA HIS A 35 4.16 -4.52 -10.45
C HIS A 35 4.78 -5.66 -11.25
N THR A 36 6.04 -5.96 -10.96
CA THR A 36 6.80 -7.02 -11.65
C THR A 36 6.98 -8.28 -10.80
N GLN A 37 6.56 -8.22 -9.54
CA GLN A 37 6.55 -9.33 -8.58
C GLN A 37 5.30 -9.25 -7.69
N ASP A 38 5.12 -10.25 -6.84
CA ASP A 38 4.01 -10.42 -5.92
C ASP A 38 3.64 -9.14 -5.17
N VAL A 39 2.34 -8.86 -5.07
CA VAL A 39 1.82 -7.72 -4.30
C VAL A 39 1.41 -8.21 -2.92
N MET A 40 2.22 -7.87 -1.93
CA MET A 40 2.13 -8.39 -0.56
C MET A 40 1.08 -7.66 0.27
N CYS A 41 0.89 -6.36 0.03
CA CYS A 41 -0.01 -5.54 0.83
C CYS A 41 -0.66 -4.44 -0.01
N LEU A 42 -1.83 -3.99 0.44
CA LEU A 42 -2.47 -2.78 -0.07
C LEU A 42 -3.12 -1.99 1.06
N SER A 43 -3.20 -0.68 0.89
CA SER A 43 -3.97 0.21 1.77
C SER A 43 -4.72 1.27 0.95
N ILE A 44 -5.94 1.59 1.37
CA ILE A 44 -6.89 2.46 0.65
C ILE A 44 -7.05 3.77 1.40
N TRP A 45 -6.95 4.87 0.68
CA TRP A 45 -7.41 6.18 1.13
C TRP A 45 -8.77 6.49 0.50
N GLN A 46 -9.82 6.44 1.32
CA GLN A 46 -11.21 6.44 0.84
C GLN A 46 -11.64 7.79 0.25
N GLU A 47 -11.21 8.92 0.84
CA GLU A 47 -11.70 10.25 0.43
C GLU A 47 -11.32 10.59 -1.01
N ASN A 48 -10.09 10.28 -1.42
CA ASN A 48 -9.64 10.51 -2.79
C ASN A 48 -9.74 9.28 -3.69
N GLN A 49 -10.29 8.16 -3.19
CA GLN A 49 -10.33 6.88 -3.91
C GLN A 49 -8.96 6.51 -4.51
N THR A 50 -7.92 6.66 -3.71
CA THR A 50 -6.55 6.27 -4.06
C THR A 50 -6.15 5.07 -3.23
N PHE A 51 -5.25 4.23 -3.73
CA PHE A 51 -4.68 3.16 -2.93
C PHE A 51 -3.18 3.01 -3.21
N ILE A 52 -2.49 2.45 -2.23
CA ILE A 52 -1.09 2.06 -2.36
C ILE A 52 -0.98 0.54 -2.36
N SER A 53 -0.01 0.02 -3.09
CA SER A 53 0.34 -1.40 -3.13
C SER A 53 1.83 -1.60 -2.89
N ALA A 54 2.18 -2.48 -1.96
CA ALA A 54 3.55 -2.87 -1.65
C ALA A 54 3.88 -4.23 -2.27
N SER A 55 5.06 -4.35 -2.89
CA SER A 55 5.45 -5.52 -3.66
C SER A 55 6.86 -6.02 -3.35
N CYS A 56 7.09 -7.31 -3.65
CA CYS A 56 8.40 -7.94 -3.71
C CYS A 56 9.33 -7.32 -4.79
N ASP A 57 8.79 -6.51 -5.71
CA ASP A 57 9.61 -5.75 -6.67
C ASP A 57 10.37 -4.58 -6.04
N LYS A 58 10.33 -4.47 -4.71
CA LYS A 58 11.02 -3.46 -3.87
C LYS A 58 10.42 -2.06 -3.99
N THR A 59 9.27 -1.95 -4.66
CA THR A 59 8.56 -0.69 -4.83
C THR A 59 7.24 -0.69 -4.08
N THR A 60 6.78 0.51 -3.79
CA THR A 60 5.37 0.77 -3.47
C THR A 60 4.81 1.64 -4.57
N LYS A 61 3.62 1.31 -5.08
CA LYS A 61 2.96 2.07 -6.14
C LYS A 61 1.70 2.74 -5.60
N LEU A 62 1.41 3.94 -6.10
CA LEU A 62 0.21 4.70 -5.84
C LEU A 62 -0.69 4.68 -7.07
N TRP A 63 -1.97 4.48 -6.83
CA TRP A 63 -2.99 4.34 -7.86
C TRP A 63 -4.16 5.27 -7.56
N ASP A 64 -4.68 5.94 -8.59
CA ASP A 64 -5.94 6.69 -8.52
C ASP A 64 -7.04 5.88 -9.22
N ILE A 65 -8.02 5.40 -8.45
CA ILE A 65 -9.11 4.54 -8.95
C ILE A 65 -10.01 5.31 -9.93
N ARG A 66 -10.14 6.63 -9.79
CA ARG A 66 -10.98 7.49 -10.63
C ARG A 66 -10.34 7.77 -11.98
N MET A 67 -9.01 7.84 -12.02
CA MET A 67 -8.24 8.05 -13.25
C MET A 67 -8.01 6.76 -14.06
N GLY A 68 -8.53 5.63 -13.57
CA GLY A 68 -8.46 4.33 -14.20
C GLY A 68 -7.27 3.49 -13.73
N GLU A 69 -6.85 2.54 -14.56
CA GLU A 69 -5.84 1.52 -14.24
C GLU A 69 -4.39 2.04 -14.22
N LYS A 70 -4.19 3.34 -13.96
CA LYS A 70 -2.89 4.00 -14.10
C LYS A 70 -2.19 4.17 -12.75
N CYS A 71 -0.93 3.76 -12.74
CA CYS A 71 0.02 4.11 -11.68
C CYS A 71 0.29 5.62 -11.74
N VAL A 72 0.07 6.32 -10.64
CA VAL A 72 0.27 7.77 -10.51
C VAL A 72 1.49 8.13 -9.65
N GLY A 73 2.11 7.14 -9.01
CA GLY A 73 3.35 7.32 -8.26
C GLY A 73 4.09 6.01 -8.05
N ASN A 74 5.41 6.03 -8.19
CA ASN A 74 6.30 4.90 -7.96
C ASN A 74 7.31 5.27 -6.87
N PHE A 75 7.29 4.55 -5.77
CA PHE A 75 8.07 4.85 -4.57
C PHE A 75 9.12 3.77 -4.37
N GLU A 76 10.36 4.15 -4.64
CA GLU A 76 11.54 3.30 -4.52
C GLU A 76 12.29 3.60 -3.23
N GLY A 77 13.24 2.73 -2.89
CA GLY A 77 14.20 2.95 -1.83
C GLY A 77 14.43 1.75 -0.93
N HIS A 78 13.51 0.78 -0.89
CA HIS A 78 13.76 -0.51 -0.23
C HIS A 78 14.83 -1.31 -0.98
N GLY A 79 15.75 -1.93 -0.23
CA GLY A 79 16.79 -2.80 -0.82
C GLY A 79 16.28 -4.21 -1.16
N THR A 80 15.13 -4.57 -0.59
CA THR A 80 14.48 -5.88 -0.66
C THR A 80 12.97 -5.70 -0.71
N ASP A 81 12.24 -6.81 -0.66
CA ASP A 81 10.79 -6.92 -0.70
C ASP A 81 10.10 -5.97 0.29
N VAL A 82 9.04 -5.32 -0.19
CA VAL A 82 8.16 -4.48 0.64
C VAL A 82 6.95 -5.30 1.04
N ASN A 83 6.84 -5.58 2.34
CA ASN A 83 5.87 -6.52 2.87
C ASN A 83 4.61 -5.85 3.40
N THR A 84 4.68 -4.58 3.76
CA THR A 84 3.55 -3.85 4.35
C THR A 84 3.57 -2.39 3.96
N CYS A 85 2.37 -1.80 3.88
CA CYS A 85 2.16 -0.38 3.66
C CYS A 85 0.88 0.09 4.35
N ASP A 86 0.84 1.32 4.83
CA ASP A 86 -0.40 1.94 5.32
C ASP A 86 -0.42 3.45 5.18
N TRP A 87 -1.61 4.00 4.92
CA TRP A 87 -1.85 5.43 4.79
C TRP A 87 -1.85 6.14 6.13
N PHE A 88 -1.37 7.38 6.14
CA PHE A 88 -1.71 8.30 7.22
C PHE A 88 -3.17 8.77 7.10
N PRO A 89 -3.82 9.11 8.23
CA PRO A 89 -5.21 9.56 8.25
C PRO A 89 -5.49 10.85 7.47
N ASP A 90 -4.46 11.61 7.09
CA ASP A 90 -4.60 12.85 6.32
C ASP A 90 -4.46 12.64 4.80
N GLY A 91 -4.15 11.41 4.36
CA GLY A 91 -3.97 11.06 2.96
C GLY A 91 -2.75 11.72 2.28
N ASN A 92 -1.88 12.41 3.01
CA ASN A 92 -0.73 13.11 2.43
C ASN A 92 0.57 12.30 2.49
N ALA A 93 0.59 11.23 3.27
CA ALA A 93 1.74 10.39 3.42
C ALA A 93 1.32 8.93 3.66
N PHE A 94 2.29 8.03 3.55
CA PHE A 94 2.15 6.64 3.97
C PHE A 94 3.46 6.09 4.50
N ILE A 95 3.38 4.98 5.22
CA ILE A 95 4.55 4.22 5.67
C ILE A 95 4.64 2.88 4.95
N THR A 96 5.86 2.37 4.83
CA THR A 96 6.14 1.03 4.30
C THR A 96 7.17 0.31 5.17
N GLY A 97 7.09 -1.01 5.20
CA GLY A 97 8.05 -1.87 5.88
C GLY A 97 8.51 -2.99 4.95
N GLY A 98 9.81 -3.24 4.93
CA GLY A 98 10.43 -4.27 4.09
C GLY A 98 11.40 -5.17 4.84
N ASP A 99 11.84 -6.24 4.18
CA ASP A 99 12.78 -7.21 4.76
C ASP A 99 14.19 -6.68 4.98
N ASP A 100 14.49 -5.50 4.43
CA ASP A 100 15.71 -4.73 4.68
C ASP A 100 15.75 -4.14 6.10
N SER A 101 14.83 -4.57 6.97
CA SER A 101 14.71 -4.16 8.37
C SER A 101 14.53 -2.65 8.55
N CYS A 102 14.03 -2.00 7.51
CA CYS A 102 13.79 -0.56 7.48
C CYS A 102 12.29 -0.28 7.34
N VAL A 103 11.83 0.68 8.14
CA VAL A 103 10.55 1.36 7.92
C VAL A 103 10.84 2.67 7.22
N ARG A 104 9.99 3.00 6.25
CA ARG A 104 10.12 4.13 5.34
C ARG A 104 8.84 4.94 5.39
N LEU A 105 8.95 6.26 5.34
CA LEU A 105 7.81 7.16 5.24
C LEU A 105 7.95 8.03 3.99
N PHE A 106 6.85 8.09 3.25
CA PHE A 106 6.74 8.79 1.98
C PHE A 106 5.65 9.84 2.09
N ASP A 107 5.99 11.09 1.82
CA ASP A 107 5.00 12.14 1.56
C ASP A 107 4.64 12.07 0.06
N ILE A 108 3.38 12.22 -0.31
CA ILE A 108 2.94 12.19 -1.72
C ILE A 108 2.99 13.59 -2.37
N ARG A 109 3.06 14.66 -1.57
CA ARG A 109 3.11 16.05 -2.05
C ARG A 109 4.52 16.43 -2.49
N TYR A 110 5.51 15.82 -1.86
CA TYR A 110 6.92 15.99 -2.16
C TYR A 110 7.46 14.61 -2.48
N VAL A 111 8.13 14.42 -3.62
CA VAL A 111 8.83 13.16 -3.94
C VAL A 111 10.03 13.01 -3.01
N PHE A 112 9.78 12.86 -1.71
CA PHE A 112 10.79 12.96 -0.67
C PHE A 112 10.56 11.89 0.40
N PHE A 113 11.65 11.18 0.65
CA PHE A 113 11.78 10.12 1.62
C PHE A 113 12.10 10.74 2.99
N VAL A 114 11.27 10.50 4.00
CA VAL A 114 11.46 11.13 5.32
C VAL A 114 11.52 10.03 6.40
N PHE A 115 12.75 9.66 6.79
CA PHE A 115 13.15 8.77 7.90
C PHE A 115 13.30 7.26 7.64
N PHE A 116 14.40 6.72 8.20
CA PHE A 116 14.66 5.30 8.44
C PHE A 116 14.54 5.01 9.93
N PHE A 117 13.72 4.03 10.32
CA PHE A 117 13.81 3.42 11.64
C PHE A 117 14.56 2.08 11.55
N PHE A 118 15.75 2.01 12.15
CA PHE A 118 16.46 0.74 12.37
C PHE A 118 15.88 0.06 13.61
N GLY A 119 14.94 -0.86 13.42
CA GLY A 119 14.37 -1.70 14.49
C GLY A 119 14.72 -3.16 14.24
N ARG A 120 15.35 -3.83 15.22
CA ARG A 120 15.73 -5.26 15.19
C ARG A 120 14.60 -6.15 14.63
N LYS A 121 14.98 -7.27 13.97
CA LYS A 121 14.14 -8.32 13.33
C LYS A 121 12.81 -8.68 14.03
N GLU A 122 12.68 -8.45 15.33
CA GLU A 122 11.46 -8.71 16.11
C GLU A 122 10.36 -7.66 15.91
N PHE A 123 10.68 -6.44 15.46
CA PHE A 123 9.68 -5.41 15.20
C PHE A 123 8.88 -5.68 13.92
N ALA A 124 9.52 -6.17 12.85
CA ALA A 124 8.85 -6.45 11.57
C ALA A 124 7.71 -7.49 11.70
N GLN A 125 7.92 -8.56 12.46
CA GLN A 125 6.86 -9.53 12.77
C GLN A 125 5.77 -8.95 13.68
N LYS A 126 6.12 -8.03 14.60
CA LYS A 126 5.16 -7.36 15.48
C LYS A 126 4.36 -6.26 14.78
N PHE A 127 4.92 -5.64 13.73
CA PHE A 127 4.26 -4.65 12.87
C PHE A 127 3.07 -5.24 12.10
N GLN A 128 3.13 -6.53 11.75
CA GLN A 128 2.01 -7.24 11.11
C GLN A 128 0.76 -7.36 12.02
N TYR A 129 0.93 -7.22 13.35
CA TYR A 129 -0.15 -7.30 14.34
C TYR A 129 -0.48 -5.96 15.02
N THR A 130 0.42 -4.97 15.04
CA THR A 130 0.29 -3.76 15.90
C THR A 130 -0.30 -2.54 15.17
N LEU A 131 -0.37 -2.55 13.84
CA LEU A 131 -0.89 -1.41 13.07
C LEU A 131 -2.41 -1.21 13.14
N CYS A 132 -3.16 -2.12 13.76
CA CYS A 132 -4.55 -1.85 14.14
C CYS A 132 -4.67 -0.82 15.30
N ILE A 133 -3.60 -0.61 16.08
CA ILE A 133 -3.66 0.17 17.34
C ILE A 133 -2.92 1.51 17.23
N LEU A 134 -1.87 1.64 16.39
CA LEU A 134 -1.08 2.87 16.37
C LEU A 134 -1.71 4.02 15.56
N CYS A 135 -2.56 3.73 14.56
CA CYS A 135 -3.29 4.79 13.83
C CYS A 135 -4.50 5.36 14.58
N SER A 136 -4.92 4.76 15.71
CA SER A 136 -6.00 5.28 16.55
C SER A 136 -5.52 6.13 17.74
N TYR A 137 -4.21 6.33 17.90
CA TYR A 137 -3.61 7.06 19.04
C TYR A 137 -2.87 8.36 18.69
N VAL A 138 -3.06 8.89 17.47
CA VAL A 138 -2.65 10.26 17.16
C VAL A 138 -3.89 11.12 16.96
N ILE A 139 -4.48 11.54 18.09
CA ILE A 139 -5.31 12.74 18.24
C ILE A 139 -4.68 13.54 19.38
#